data_AF-A0AAV3VWL5-F1
#
_entry.id   AF-A0AAV3VWL5-F1
#
_cell.length_a   1.000
_cell.length_b   1.000
_cell.length_c   1.000
_cell.angle_alpha   90.00
_cell.angle_beta   90.00
_cell.angle_gamma   90.00
#
_symmetry.space_group_name_H-M   'P 1'
#
loop_
_entity.id
_entity.type
_entity.pdbx_description
1 polymer ?
#
loop_
_entity_poly.entity_id
_entity_poly.type
_entity_poly.pdbx_seq_one_letter_code
_entity_poly.pdbx_strand_id
1 'polypeptide(L)' 'MVLEFLNDLKSKVSKEEFNIIFAMTREDIRFNRTSFNKKTTPEEFIEICKRCCVALSRCS' A
#
# COMPACT_ATOMS: atom_id res chain seq x y z
N MET A 1 -11.23 1.06 -9.67
CA MET A 1 -9.82 0.64 -9.64
C MET A 1 -9.21 0.62 -8.23
N VAL A 2 -8.85 1.75 -7.60
CA VAL A 2 -8.24 1.74 -6.25
C VAL A 2 -9.21 1.24 -5.18
N LEU A 3 -10.45 1.71 -5.19
CA LEU A 3 -11.46 1.28 -4.21
C LEU A 3 -11.76 -0.23 -4.30
N GLU A 4 -11.92 -0.75 -5.52
CA GLU A 4 -12.10 -2.18 -5.78
C GLU A 4 -10.91 -2.99 -5.28
N PHE A 5 -9.69 -2.53 -5.56
CA PHE A 5 -8.47 -3.15 -5.03
C PHE A 5 -8.44 -3.15 -3.50
N LEU A 6 -8.78 -2.05 -2.84
CA LEU A 6 -8.79 -1.97 -1.38
C LEU A 6 -9.86 -2.88 -0.76
N ASN A 7 -11.01 -3.03 -1.42
CA ASN A 7 -12.06 -3.95 -0.98
C ASN A 7 -11.62 -5.42 -1.14
N ASP A 8 -11.00 -5.76 -2.27
CA ASP A 8 -10.42 -7.09 -2.50
C ASP A 8 -9.26 -7.39 -1.53
N LEU A 9 -8.43 -6.40 -1.21
CA LEU A 9 -7.37 -6.57 -0.22
C LEU A 9 -7.94 -6.85 1.17
N LYS A 10 -8.96 -6.09 1.60
CA LYS A 10 -9.64 -6.29 2.89
C LYS A 10 -10.28 -7.67 3.05
N SER A 11 -10.69 -8.33 1.96
CA SER A 11 -11.26 -9.68 2.03
C SER A 11 -10.20 -10.78 2.13
N LYS A 12 -8.93 -10.47 1.81
CA LYS A 12 -7.82 -11.42 1.75
C LYS A 12 -6.89 -11.40 2.95
N VAL A 13 -6.82 -10.28 3.67
CA VAL A 13 -5.95 -10.11 4.83
C VAL A 13 -6.75 -9.77 6.07
N SER A 14 -6.17 -10.03 7.25
CA SER A 14 -6.77 -9.60 8.51
C SER A 14 -6.85 -8.07 8.59
N LYS A 15 -7.73 -7.56 9.45
CA LYS A 15 -7.85 -6.11 9.69
C LYS A 15 -6.52 -5.48 10.15
N GLU A 16 -5.73 -6.24 10.91
CA GLU A 16 -4.44 -5.78 11.42
C GLU A 16 -3.40 -5.69 10.29
N GLU A 17 -3.25 -6.74 9.49
CA GLU A 17 -2.39 -6.72 8.30
C GLU A 17 -2.81 -5.62 7.33
N PHE A 18 -4.12 -5.43 7.10
CA PHE A 18 -4.62 -4.34 6.26
C PHE A 18 -4.14 -2.97 6.76
N ASN A 19 -4.25 -2.73 8.07
CA ASN A 19 -3.82 -1.47 8.67
C ASN A 19 -2.30 -1.26 8.53
N ILE A 20 -1.51 -2.33 8.70
CA ILE A 20 -0.05 -2.29 8.52
C ILE A 20 0.31 -1.98 7.07
N ILE A 21 -0.27 -2.71 6.10
CA ILE A 21 -0.05 -2.49 4.66
C ILE A 21 -0.40 -1.06 4.27
N PHE A 22 -1.53 -0.55 4.77
CA PHE A 22 -1.99 0.80 4.45
C PHE A 22 -1.15 1.89 5.14
N ALA A 23 -0.56 1.61 6.31
CA ALA A 23 0.42 2.49 6.95
C ALA A 23 1.71 2.56 6.13
N MET A 24 2.31 1.40 5.80
CA MET A 24 3.52 1.31 4.98
C MET A 24 3.35 2.02 3.63
N THR A 25 2.20 1.82 2.97
CA THR A 25 1.90 2.47 1.68
C THR A 25 1.86 4.00 1.82
N ARG A 26 1.25 4.52 2.89
CA ARG A 26 1.17 5.96 3.13
C ARG A 26 2.54 6.57 3.42
N GLU A 27 3.39 5.85 4.15
CA GLU A 27 4.77 6.27 4.42
C GLU A 27 5.61 6.31 3.14
N ASP A 28 5.51 5.29 2.28
CA ASP A 28 6.21 5.24 1.00
C ASP A 28 5.80 6.41 0.09
N ILE A 29 4.50 6.68 -0.03
CA ILE A 29 3.98 7.82 -0.80
C ILE A 29 4.45 9.15 -0.20
N ARG A 30 4.42 9.28 1.13
CA ARG A 30 4.90 10.49 1.81
C ARG A 30 6.39 10.70 1.56
N PHE A 31 7.20 9.64 1.62
CA PHE A 31 8.63 9.68 1.33
C PHE A 31 8.88 10.07 -0.13
N ASN A 32 8.17 9.44 -1.07
CA ASN A 32 8.29 9.74 -2.50
C ASN A 32 7.95 11.21 -2.81
N ARG A 33 6.90 11.74 -2.18
CA ARG A 33 6.51 13.14 -2.31
C ARG A 33 7.53 14.09 -1.68
N THR A 34 8.02 13.78 -0.48
CA THR A 34 8.88 14.69 0.29
C THR A 34 10.30 14.71 -0.27
N SER A 35 10.84 13.54 -0.61
CA SER A 35 12.23 13.36 -1.02
C SER A 35 12.45 13.59 -2.52
N PHE A 36 11.44 13.32 -3.35
CA PHE A 36 11.59 13.34 -4.82
C PHE A 36 10.57 14.26 -5.52
N ASN A 37 9.71 14.96 -4.78
CA ASN A 37 8.60 15.76 -5.30
C ASN A 37 7.69 14.96 -6.27
N LYS A 38 7.66 13.63 -6.12
CA LYS A 38 6.91 12.73 -6.99
C LYS A 38 5.45 12.71 -6.58
N LYS A 39 4.55 12.89 -7.55
CA LYS A 39 3.11 12.65 -7.36
C LYS A 39 2.80 11.19 -7.67
N THR A 40 2.02 10.55 -6.82
CA THR A 40 1.60 9.15 -6.97
C THR A 40 0.28 9.08 -7.72
N THR A 41 0.23 8.30 -8.81
CA THR A 41 -1.03 8.00 -9.51
C THR A 41 -1.81 6.88 -8.83
N PRO A 42 -3.11 6.69 -9.15
CA PRO A 42 -3.89 5.55 -8.64
C PRO A 42 -3.26 4.18 -8.93
N GLU A 43 -2.62 4.01 -10.09
CA GLU A 43 -1.95 2.77 -10.49
C GLU A 43 -0.68 2.55 -9.66
N GLU A 44 0.12 3.59 -9.46
CA GLU A 44 1.31 3.54 -8.61
C GLU A 44 0.94 3.26 -7.15
N PHE A 45 -0.17 3.81 -6.66
CA PHE A 45 -0.70 3.49 -5.33
C PHE A 45 -0.94 1.98 -5.19
N ILE A 46 -1.60 1.36 -6.16
CA ILE A 46 -1.87 -0.08 -6.16
C ILE A 46 -0.56 -0.88 -6.18
N GLU A 47 0.41 -0.44 -6.98
CA GLU A 47 1.71 -1.10 -7.07
C GLU A 47 2.49 -1.03 -5.75
N ILE A 48 2.53 0.14 -5.09
CA ILE A 48 3.14 0.31 -3.78
C ILE A 48 2.44 -0.60 -2.75
N CYS A 49 1.10 -0.61 -2.73
CA CYS A 49 0.34 -1.51 -1.86
C CYS A 49 0.70 -2.99 -2.06
N LYS A 50 0.83 -3.45 -3.32
CA LYS A 50 1.26 -4.83 -3.62
C LYS A 50 2.67 -5.12 -3.09
N ARG A 51 3.61 -4.17 -3.22
CA ARG A 51 4.96 -4.30 -2.67
C ARG A 51 4.94 -4.38 -1.14
N CYS A 52 4.13 -3.56 -0.47
CA CYS A 52 3.93 -3.62 0.98
C CYS A 52 3.32 -4.95 1.43
N CYS A 53 2.36 -5.52 0.67
CA CYS A 53 1.81 -6.85 0.96
C CYS A 53 2.90 -7.94 0.91
N VAL A 54 3.71 -7.94 -0.15
CA VAL A 54 4.82 -8.90 -0.30
C VAL A 54 5.84 -8.71 0.82
N ALA A 55 6.18 -7.47 1.18
CA ALA A 55 7.08 -7.19 2.28
C ALA A 55 6.56 -7.71 3.61
N LEU A 56 5.28 -7.47 3.93
CA LEU A 56 4.67 -7.96 5.17
C LEU A 56 4.68 -9.50 5.23
N SER A 57 4.30 -10.17 4.14
CA SER A 57 4.28 -11.65 4.06
C SER A 57 5.65 -12.33 4.21
N ARG A 58 6.75 -11.56 4.04
CA ARG A 58 8.12 -12.06 4.17
C ARG A 58 8.71 -11.82 5.56
N CYS A 59 8.12 -10.92 6.34
CA CYS A 59 8.55 -10.58 7.70
C CYS A 59 7.66 -11.22 8.78
N SER A 60 6.56 -11.85 8.38
CA SER A 60 5.60 -12.59 9.22
C SER A 60 5.98 -14.06 9.40
#